data_AF-A0A9N9J666-F1
#
_entry.id   AF-A0A9N9J666-F1
#
_cell.length_a   1.000
_cell.length_b   1.000
_cell.length_c   1.000
_cell.angle_alpha   90.00
_cell.angle_beta   90.00
_cell.angle_gamma   90.00
#
_symmetry.space_group_name_H-M   'P 1'
#
loop_
_entity.id
_entity.type
_entity.pdbx_description
1 polymer ?
#
loop_
_entity_poly.entity_id
_entity_poly.type
_entity_poly.pdbx_seq_one_letter_code
_entity_poly.pdbx_strand_id
1 'polypeptide(L)'
;SDNKWTKYLLEANDKRRKYSRPGRTIFIRENTSFLRILPQHSTLPNKTNMNNTNDVYLLLKLAGIDNDFNNKVFVPLISSYRIYTKLGETYFRLDLEWCDKENTILYRWNDFANDFTFTNVQQWHVAHDNLTSLQLHITNTPRIKYSGTISVPFLLGLTCKENVEWLRGFVSQHISNFFQLERTFFSAECQCDNVLKQAKRKAKELREDLYFEDPYNKGIIREGLPIVADGWQGSNETIQALGVKLIESQNQVSETKNELKVTKKRLRRSLEIIHRLRTQIEDESDFT
;
A
#
# COMPACT_ATOMS: atom_id res chain seq x y z
N SER A 1 -18.16 -17.35 -13.56
CA SER A 1 -18.63 -15.94 -13.50
C SER A 1 -17.99 -15.13 -12.36
N ASP A 2 -17.14 -15.71 -11.49
CA ASP A 2 -16.59 -15.04 -10.29
C ASP A 2 -15.59 -13.89 -10.51
N ASN A 3 -15.12 -13.67 -11.75
CA ASN A 3 -14.11 -12.64 -12.05
C ASN A 3 -14.67 -11.27 -12.44
N LYS A 4 -15.98 -11.13 -12.73
CA LYS A 4 -16.50 -9.86 -13.29
C LYS A 4 -16.46 -8.71 -12.28
N TRP A 5 -16.93 -8.93 -11.06
CA TRP A 5 -16.99 -7.90 -10.02
C TRP A 5 -15.60 -7.49 -9.53
N THR A 6 -14.68 -8.46 -9.42
CA THR A 6 -13.30 -8.18 -8.98
C THR A 6 -12.56 -7.35 -10.02
N LYS A 7 -12.69 -7.70 -11.30
CA LYS A 7 -12.12 -6.93 -12.42
C LYS A 7 -12.69 -5.51 -12.45
N TYR A 8 -14.02 -5.36 -12.37
CA TYR A 8 -14.67 -4.05 -12.33
C TYR A 8 -14.13 -3.16 -11.20
N LEU A 9 -14.04 -3.69 -9.98
CA LEU A 9 -13.53 -2.91 -8.84
C LEU A 9 -12.06 -2.51 -9.01
N LEU A 10 -11.20 -3.43 -9.47
CA LEU A 10 -9.77 -3.16 -9.65
C LEU A 10 -9.50 -2.15 -10.78
N GLU A 11 -10.30 -2.18 -11.85
CA GLU A 11 -10.19 -1.21 -12.96
C GLU A 11 -10.70 0.18 -12.55
N ALA A 12 -11.72 0.24 -11.69
CA ALA A 12 -12.30 1.50 -11.25
C ALA A 12 -11.42 2.29 -10.25
N ASN A 13 -10.48 1.65 -9.57
CA ASN A 13 -9.60 2.33 -8.59
C ASN A 13 -8.27 1.57 -8.43
N ASP A 14 -7.17 2.21 -8.83
CA ASP A 14 -5.81 1.65 -8.77
C ASP A 14 -5.29 1.43 -7.35
N LYS A 15 -5.94 2.01 -6.34
CA LYS A 15 -5.64 1.79 -4.91
C LYS A 15 -6.27 0.53 -4.35
N ARG A 16 -7.03 -0.23 -5.14
CA ARG A 16 -7.65 -1.47 -4.69
C ARG A 16 -6.72 -2.67 -4.88
N ARG A 17 -6.72 -3.55 -3.89
CA ARG A 17 -5.90 -4.78 -3.86
C ARG A 17 -6.77 -5.99 -3.61
N LYS A 18 -6.59 -7.01 -4.43
CA LYS A 18 -7.31 -8.29 -4.34
C LYS A 18 -6.57 -9.24 -3.40
N TYR A 19 -7.30 -9.90 -2.52
CA TYR A 19 -6.80 -10.91 -1.62
C TYR A 19 -7.68 -12.17 -1.69
N SER A 20 -7.08 -13.32 -1.41
CA SER A 20 -7.78 -14.60 -1.29
C SER A 20 -7.74 -15.07 0.15
N ARG A 21 -8.91 -15.33 0.74
CA ARG A 21 -9.03 -15.92 2.08
C ARG A 21 -8.74 -17.42 2.04
N PRO A 22 -8.46 -18.03 3.20
CA PRO A 22 -8.59 -19.48 3.36
C PRO A 22 -9.94 -19.97 2.83
N GLY A 23 -9.94 -21.03 2.02
CA GLY A 23 -11.16 -21.49 1.32
C GLY A 23 -11.45 -20.79 -0.02
N ARG A 24 -10.49 -20.01 -0.57
CA ARG A 24 -10.54 -19.40 -1.92
C ARG A 24 -11.64 -18.35 -2.14
N THR A 25 -12.26 -17.85 -1.07
CA THR A 25 -13.15 -16.68 -1.19
C THR A 25 -12.32 -15.42 -1.35
N ILE A 26 -12.82 -14.47 -2.15
CA ILE A 26 -12.06 -13.26 -2.52
C ILE A 26 -12.61 -12.05 -1.78
N PHE A 27 -11.73 -11.13 -1.42
CA PHE A 27 -12.11 -9.74 -1.13
C PHE A 27 -11.17 -8.75 -1.80
N ILE A 28 -11.65 -7.53 -1.91
CA ILE A 28 -10.88 -6.39 -2.41
C ILE A 28 -10.78 -5.38 -1.29
N ARG A 29 -9.57 -5.09 -0.84
CA ARG A 29 -9.28 -3.98 0.07
C ARG A 29 -9.08 -2.70 -0.73
N GLU A 30 -9.57 -1.58 -0.22
CA GLU A 30 -9.29 -0.25 -0.77
C GLU A 30 -8.26 0.49 0.10
N ASN A 31 -7.09 0.81 -0.49
CA ASN A 31 -6.07 1.62 0.18
C ASN A 31 -6.46 3.10 0.07
N THR A 32 -7.40 3.54 0.91
CA THR A 32 -7.85 4.94 0.87
C THR A 32 -6.76 5.87 1.42
N SER A 33 -6.71 7.12 0.96
CA SER A 33 -5.90 8.18 1.58
C SER A 33 -6.47 8.62 2.94
N PHE A 34 -7.64 8.12 3.33
CA PHE A 34 -8.33 8.45 4.57
C PHE A 34 -8.06 7.45 5.69
N LEU A 35 -7.27 6.40 5.44
CA LEU A 35 -6.81 5.49 6.49
C LEU A 35 -6.15 6.29 7.60
N ARG A 36 -6.73 6.21 8.81
CA ARG A 36 -6.34 7.05 9.94
C ARG A 36 -5.66 6.21 11.01
N ILE A 37 -4.37 6.49 11.23
CA ILE A 37 -3.67 6.02 12.41
C ILE A 37 -4.15 6.83 13.61
N LEU A 38 -4.74 6.13 14.56
CA LEU A 38 -5.22 6.68 15.83
C LEU A 38 -4.09 6.68 16.88
N PRO A 39 -4.04 7.64 17.83
CA PRO A 39 -3.06 7.66 18.92
C PRO A 39 -2.99 6.36 19.71
N GLN A 40 -4.11 5.65 19.83
CA GLN A 40 -4.28 4.36 20.48
C GLN A 40 -3.40 3.26 19.83
N HIS A 41 -2.99 3.41 18.57
CA HIS A 41 -2.05 2.48 17.93
C HIS A 41 -0.63 2.57 18.48
N SER A 42 -0.29 3.62 19.24
CA SER A 42 1.07 3.84 19.77
C SER A 42 1.50 2.83 20.82
N THR A 43 0.54 2.12 21.43
CA THR A 43 0.79 1.12 22.47
C THR A 43 0.06 -0.18 22.14
N LEU A 44 0.72 -1.31 22.37
CA LEU A 44 0.05 -2.61 22.32
C LEU A 44 -0.77 -2.82 23.61
N PRO A 45 -1.92 -3.50 23.55
CA PRO A 45 -2.74 -3.79 24.73
C PRO A 45 -1.93 -4.44 25.86
N ASN A 46 -2.17 -4.03 27.11
CA ASN A 46 -1.37 -4.47 28.25
C ASN A 46 -1.65 -5.96 28.62
N LYS A 47 -0.58 -6.71 28.86
CA LYS A 47 -0.50 -8.19 28.84
C LYS A 47 -1.14 -8.90 30.03
N THR A 48 -1.58 -8.18 31.06
CA THR A 48 -2.06 -8.75 32.34
C THR A 48 -3.49 -8.35 32.70
N ASN A 49 -4.10 -7.41 31.98
CA ASN A 49 -5.44 -6.91 32.29
C ASN A 49 -6.23 -6.75 30.99
N MET A 50 -6.97 -7.80 30.59
CA MET A 50 -7.79 -7.79 29.37
C MET A 50 -8.93 -6.76 29.40
N ASN A 51 -9.15 -6.10 30.54
CA ASN A 51 -10.10 -5.00 30.69
C ASN A 51 -9.55 -3.65 30.23
N ASN A 52 -8.27 -3.55 29.85
CA ASN A 52 -7.71 -2.32 29.27
C ASN A 52 -7.86 -2.38 27.74
N THR A 53 -9.05 -1.96 27.31
CA THR A 53 -9.65 -2.00 25.98
C THR A 53 -8.93 -1.07 25.00
N ASN A 54 -7.78 -1.48 24.50
CA ASN A 54 -7.28 -0.88 23.27
C ASN A 54 -7.99 -1.54 22.08
N ASP A 55 -9.19 -1.05 21.76
CA ASP A 55 -10.10 -1.58 20.74
C ASP A 55 -9.54 -1.55 19.30
N VAL A 56 -8.34 -0.99 19.11
CA VAL A 56 -7.70 -0.87 17.80
C VAL A 56 -6.78 -2.05 17.48
N TYR A 57 -6.70 -3.08 18.34
CA TYR A 57 -5.96 -4.31 18.04
C TYR A 57 -6.78 -5.56 18.38
N LEU A 58 -6.79 -6.52 17.45
CA LEU A 58 -7.29 -7.88 17.69
C LEU A 58 -6.12 -8.84 17.92
N LEU A 59 -6.27 -9.77 18.85
CA LEU A 59 -5.27 -10.82 19.09
C LEU A 59 -5.72 -12.14 18.43
N LEU A 60 -5.09 -12.48 17.30
CA LEU A 60 -5.53 -13.57 16.42
C LEU A 60 -4.46 -14.66 16.28
N LYS A 61 -4.88 -15.92 16.11
CA LYS A 61 -3.96 -16.99 15.70
C LYS A 61 -3.86 -16.98 14.18
N LEU A 62 -2.67 -16.70 13.65
CA LEU A 62 -2.43 -16.60 12.20
C LEU A 62 -1.20 -17.39 11.81
N ALA A 63 -1.32 -18.21 10.76
CA ALA A 63 -0.19 -19.01 10.28
C ALA A 63 0.77 -18.14 9.46
N GLY A 64 2.08 -18.38 9.64
CA GLY A 64 3.13 -17.77 8.82
C GLY A 64 3.50 -16.32 9.19
N ILE A 65 3.01 -15.80 10.33
CA ILE A 65 3.50 -14.58 10.96
C ILE A 65 4.05 -14.94 12.35
N ASP A 66 5.15 -14.33 12.74
CA ASP A 66 5.75 -14.55 14.05
C ASP A 66 4.81 -14.10 15.18
N ASN A 67 4.72 -14.94 16.21
CA ASN A 67 3.80 -14.71 17.32
C ASN A 67 4.31 -13.59 18.23
N ASP A 68 3.45 -12.63 18.59
CA ASP A 68 3.81 -11.59 19.55
C ASP A 68 3.51 -12.02 21.00
N PHE A 69 2.45 -12.82 21.18
CA PHE A 69 1.96 -13.20 22.50
C PHE A 69 1.11 -14.47 22.48
N ASN A 70 1.42 -15.45 23.34
CA ASN A 70 0.63 -16.69 23.52
C ASN A 70 0.23 -17.37 22.20
N ASN A 71 1.18 -17.53 21.27
CA ASN A 71 0.94 -18.10 19.94
C ASN A 71 -0.11 -17.35 19.10
N LYS A 72 -0.23 -16.04 19.34
CA LYS A 72 -1.11 -15.13 18.63
C LYS A 72 -0.37 -13.86 18.21
N VAL A 73 -1.01 -13.16 17.30
CA VAL A 73 -0.51 -12.06 16.50
C VAL A 73 -1.45 -10.87 16.73
N PHE A 74 -0.92 -9.72 17.10
CA PHE A 74 -1.67 -8.47 17.17
C PHE A 74 -1.96 -7.95 15.76
N VAL A 75 -3.24 -7.80 15.43
CA VAL A 75 -3.70 -7.31 14.15
C VAL A 75 -4.36 -5.95 14.36
N PRO A 76 -3.79 -4.87 13.80
CA PRO A 76 -4.38 -3.54 13.97
C PRO A 76 -5.68 -3.41 13.19
N LEU A 77 -6.66 -2.75 13.82
CA LEU A 77 -7.90 -2.30 13.23
C LEU A 77 -7.75 -0.81 12.89
N ILE A 78 -7.62 -0.51 11.60
CA ILE A 78 -7.36 0.85 11.13
C ILE A 78 -8.67 1.54 10.76
N SER A 79 -8.88 2.76 11.26
CA SER A 79 -10.04 3.55 10.89
C SER A 79 -10.02 3.91 9.40
N SER A 80 -11.19 3.92 8.77
CA SER A 80 -11.42 4.01 7.32
C SER A 80 -10.90 2.81 6.52
N TYR A 81 -10.57 1.69 7.18
CA TYR A 81 -10.29 0.43 6.50
C TYR A 81 -11.56 -0.05 5.79
N ARG A 82 -11.45 -0.32 4.49
CA ARG A 82 -12.57 -0.68 3.65
C ARG A 82 -12.27 -1.93 2.84
N ILE A 83 -13.24 -2.84 2.82
CA ILE A 83 -13.21 -4.00 1.95
C ILE A 83 -14.54 -4.20 1.21
N TYR A 84 -14.44 -4.82 0.05
CA TYR A 84 -15.54 -5.30 -0.76
C TYR A 84 -15.46 -6.82 -0.86
N THR A 85 -16.58 -7.49 -0.66
CA THR A 85 -16.65 -8.95 -0.67
C THR A 85 -17.98 -9.43 -1.22
N LYS A 86 -18.02 -10.69 -1.64
CA LYS A 86 -19.24 -11.40 -2.03
C LYS A 86 -19.48 -12.54 -1.03
N LEU A 87 -20.68 -12.65 -0.49
CA LEU A 87 -21.13 -13.73 0.39
C LEU A 87 -22.38 -14.37 -0.23
N GLY A 88 -22.28 -15.63 -0.64
CA GLY A 88 -23.32 -16.23 -1.48
C GLY A 88 -23.42 -15.47 -2.81
N GLU A 89 -24.62 -15.01 -3.17
CA GLU A 89 -24.88 -14.15 -4.33
C GLU A 89 -24.98 -12.65 -3.98
N THR A 90 -24.62 -12.27 -2.76
CA THR A 90 -24.79 -10.91 -2.26
C THR A 90 -23.46 -10.17 -2.10
N TYR A 91 -23.42 -8.93 -2.59
CA TYR A 91 -22.27 -8.04 -2.53
C TYR A 91 -22.33 -7.17 -1.27
N PHE A 92 -21.21 -7.10 -0.56
CA PHE A 92 -21.06 -6.35 0.68
C PHE A 92 -19.86 -5.42 0.64
N ARG A 93 -20.02 -4.23 1.23
CA ARG A 93 -18.90 -3.36 1.61
C ARG A 93 -18.86 -3.29 3.14
N LEU A 94 -17.69 -3.58 3.70
CA LEU A 94 -17.42 -3.45 5.13
C LEU A 94 -16.43 -2.31 5.34
N ASP A 95 -16.73 -1.43 6.28
CA ASP A 95 -15.90 -0.28 6.64
C ASP A 95 -15.65 -0.31 8.16
N LEU A 96 -14.46 0.07 8.58
CA LEU A 96 -14.15 0.42 9.97
C LEU A 96 -14.22 1.93 10.12
N GLU A 97 -15.01 2.42 11.05
CA GLU A 97 -15.15 3.84 11.36
C GLU A 97 -14.72 4.08 12.81
N TRP A 98 -14.15 5.25 13.11
CA TRP A 98 -13.78 5.59 14.49
C TRP A 98 -14.79 6.56 15.08
N CYS A 99 -15.31 6.23 16.27
CA CYS A 99 -16.18 7.11 17.03
C CYS A 99 -15.38 7.86 18.09
N ASP A 100 -15.14 9.16 17.89
CA ASP A 100 -14.40 9.98 18.87
C ASP A 100 -15.14 10.11 20.21
N LYS A 101 -16.48 10.04 20.22
CA LYS A 101 -17.30 10.14 21.45
C LYS A 101 -17.19 8.90 22.33
N GLU A 102 -17.22 7.72 21.71
CA GLU A 102 -17.17 6.43 22.40
C GLU A 102 -15.74 5.89 22.51
N ASN A 103 -14.78 6.56 21.86
CA ASN A 103 -13.37 6.16 21.81
C ASN A 103 -13.19 4.71 21.35
N THR A 104 -13.98 4.29 20.36
CA THR A 104 -14.01 2.92 19.87
C THR A 104 -14.20 2.82 18.35
N ILE A 105 -13.93 1.64 17.80
CA ILE A 105 -14.16 1.32 16.39
C ILE A 105 -15.59 0.84 16.19
N LEU A 106 -16.28 1.49 15.26
CA LEU A 106 -17.57 1.07 14.74
C LEU A 106 -17.38 0.23 13.48
N TYR A 107 -18.18 -0.82 13.36
CA TYR A 107 -18.26 -1.65 12.17
C TYR A 107 -19.44 -1.19 11.34
N ARG A 108 -19.17 -0.81 10.10
CA ARG A 108 -20.19 -0.50 9.11
C ARG A 108 -20.25 -1.58 8.07
N TRP A 109 -21.46 -1.97 7.70
CA TRP A 109 -21.69 -2.84 6.56
C TRP A 109 -22.80 -2.30 5.68
N ASN A 110 -22.67 -2.56 4.38
CA ASN A 110 -23.62 -2.15 3.35
C ASN A 110 -23.89 -3.37 2.46
N ASP A 111 -25.17 -3.71 2.29
CA ASP A 111 -25.68 -4.77 1.43
C ASP A 111 -26.11 -4.16 0.09
N PHE A 112 -25.58 -4.67 -1.01
CA PHE A 112 -25.88 -4.23 -2.37
C PHE A 112 -26.70 -5.27 -3.16
N ALA A 113 -27.23 -6.29 -2.49
CA ALA A 113 -27.87 -7.45 -3.12
C ALA A 113 -26.98 -8.02 -4.24
N ASN A 114 -27.50 -8.15 -5.46
CA ASN A 114 -26.79 -8.66 -6.63
C ASN A 114 -26.10 -7.56 -7.47
N ASP A 115 -26.04 -6.32 -6.97
CA ASP A 115 -25.34 -5.23 -7.65
C ASP A 115 -23.81 -5.34 -7.47
N PHE A 116 -23.16 -5.88 -8.50
CA PHE A 116 -21.70 -6.02 -8.54
C PHE A 116 -20.96 -4.69 -8.71
N THR A 117 -21.66 -3.58 -8.98
CA THR A 117 -21.07 -2.25 -9.14
C THR A 117 -20.93 -1.50 -7.80
N PHE A 118 -21.57 -2.01 -6.74
CA PHE A 118 -21.57 -1.41 -5.40
C PHE A 118 -22.11 0.04 -5.41
N THR A 119 -23.14 0.32 -6.21
CA THR A 119 -23.73 1.65 -6.34
C THR A 119 -25.08 1.75 -5.63
N ASN A 120 -25.86 0.67 -5.59
CA ASN A 120 -27.21 0.67 -5.04
C ASN A 120 -27.31 -0.05 -3.69
N VAL A 121 -27.10 0.70 -2.60
CA VAL A 121 -27.22 0.18 -1.22
C VAL A 121 -28.68 -0.16 -0.93
N GLN A 122 -28.94 -1.43 -0.61
CA GLN A 122 -30.25 -1.92 -0.18
C GLN A 122 -30.47 -1.75 1.32
N GLN A 123 -29.42 -2.05 2.09
CA GLN A 123 -29.46 -1.96 3.55
C GLN A 123 -28.06 -1.66 4.07
N TRP A 124 -28.00 -0.96 5.19
CA TRP A 124 -26.75 -0.66 5.86
C TRP A 124 -26.97 -0.58 7.36
N HIS A 125 -25.89 -0.74 8.10
CA HIS A 125 -25.87 -0.55 9.55
C HIS A 125 -24.48 -0.13 10.01
N VAL A 126 -24.42 0.56 11.14
CA VAL A 126 -23.18 0.99 11.80
C VAL A 126 -23.34 0.76 13.30
N ALA A 127 -22.46 -0.03 13.90
CA ALA A 127 -22.48 -0.29 15.35
C ALA A 127 -21.13 -0.77 15.88
N HIS A 128 -20.91 -0.60 17.19
CA HIS A 128 -19.85 -1.28 17.92
C HIS A 128 -20.32 -2.67 18.37
N ASP A 129 -20.42 -3.62 17.43
CA ASP A 129 -21.04 -4.92 17.70
C ASP A 129 -20.23 -6.11 17.15
N ASN A 130 -18.99 -5.87 16.72
CA ASN A 130 -18.14 -6.88 16.09
C ASN A 130 -18.86 -7.64 14.95
N LEU A 131 -19.64 -6.93 14.13
CA LEU A 131 -20.42 -7.46 13.00
C LEU A 131 -21.53 -8.45 13.41
N THR A 132 -22.00 -8.43 14.65
CA THR A 132 -23.14 -9.25 15.10
C THR A 132 -24.42 -8.91 14.33
N SER A 133 -24.69 -7.62 14.08
CA SER A 133 -25.79 -7.15 13.23
C SER A 133 -25.72 -7.68 11.81
N LEU A 134 -24.52 -7.77 11.22
CA LEU A 134 -24.33 -8.35 9.90
C LEU A 134 -24.61 -9.85 9.90
N GLN A 135 -24.16 -10.56 10.94
CA GLN A 135 -24.45 -11.99 11.10
C GLN A 135 -25.96 -12.25 11.18
N LEU A 136 -26.67 -11.47 12.00
CA LEU A 136 -28.13 -11.52 12.10
C LEU A 136 -28.80 -11.20 10.75
N HIS A 137 -28.33 -10.16 10.06
CA HIS A 137 -28.83 -9.78 8.74
C HIS A 137 -28.66 -10.90 7.71
N ILE A 138 -27.47 -11.49 7.61
CA ILE A 138 -27.18 -12.62 6.71
C ILE A 138 -28.08 -13.82 7.03
N THR A 139 -28.24 -14.14 8.31
CA THR A 139 -29.01 -15.31 8.75
C THR A 139 -30.52 -15.14 8.51
N ASN A 140 -31.04 -13.94 8.76
CA ASN A 140 -32.49 -13.68 8.72
C ASN A 140 -33.00 -13.25 7.33
N THR A 141 -32.10 -13.06 6.36
CA THR A 141 -32.46 -12.57 5.03
C THR A 141 -32.55 -13.74 4.04
N PRO A 142 -33.75 -14.11 3.53
CA PRO A 142 -33.94 -15.33 2.74
C PRO A 142 -33.16 -15.39 1.42
N ARG A 143 -32.82 -14.23 0.82
CA ARG A 143 -32.05 -14.16 -0.42
C ARG A 143 -30.56 -14.47 -0.23
N ILE A 144 -30.02 -14.30 0.98
CA ILE A 144 -28.59 -14.48 1.26
C ILE A 144 -28.34 -15.94 1.59
N LYS A 145 -27.96 -16.72 0.57
CA LYS A 145 -27.57 -18.13 0.74
C LYS A 145 -26.07 -18.22 0.99
N TYR A 146 -25.65 -18.11 2.24
CA TYR A 146 -24.25 -18.25 2.65
C TYR A 146 -24.12 -19.17 3.87
N SER A 147 -23.33 -20.23 3.73
CA SER A 147 -23.07 -21.23 4.79
C SER A 147 -21.61 -21.24 5.25
N GLY A 148 -20.82 -20.24 4.85
CA GLY A 148 -19.41 -20.14 5.22
C GLY A 148 -19.20 -19.43 6.56
N THR A 149 -17.94 -19.21 6.92
CA THR A 149 -17.56 -18.51 8.15
C THR A 149 -18.04 -17.06 8.15
N ILE A 150 -18.70 -16.65 9.24
CA ILE A 150 -19.12 -15.28 9.52
C ILE A 150 -18.44 -14.87 10.84
N SER A 151 -17.25 -14.28 10.74
CA SER A 151 -16.51 -13.76 11.90
C SER A 151 -15.75 -12.51 11.50
N VAL A 152 -15.48 -11.59 12.44
CA VAL A 152 -14.71 -10.38 12.16
C VAL A 152 -13.38 -10.68 11.46
N PRO A 153 -12.54 -11.62 11.94
CA PRO A 153 -11.29 -11.93 11.27
C PRO A 153 -11.46 -12.42 9.83
N PHE A 154 -12.47 -13.26 9.60
CA PHE A 154 -12.72 -13.80 8.27
C PHE A 154 -13.25 -12.71 7.34
N LEU A 155 -14.31 -12.03 7.74
CA LEU A 155 -15.00 -11.04 6.92
C LEU A 155 -14.07 -9.90 6.55
N LEU A 156 -13.34 -9.31 7.51
CA LEU A 156 -12.38 -8.23 7.29
C LEU A 156 -11.06 -8.69 6.64
N GLY A 157 -10.90 -9.98 6.34
CA GLY A 157 -9.68 -10.48 5.69
C GLY A 157 -8.45 -10.49 6.59
N LEU A 158 -8.63 -10.48 7.91
CA LEU A 158 -7.57 -10.55 8.92
C LEU A 158 -7.04 -11.98 9.13
N THR A 159 -7.58 -12.93 8.38
CA THR A 159 -7.06 -14.30 8.24
C THR A 159 -6.05 -14.43 7.09
N CYS A 160 -5.85 -13.37 6.30
CA CYS A 160 -4.90 -13.37 5.19
C CYS A 160 -3.58 -12.77 5.65
N LYS A 161 -2.51 -13.56 5.57
CA LYS A 161 -1.16 -13.16 5.99
C LYS A 161 -0.75 -11.83 5.35
N GLU A 162 -0.85 -11.73 4.04
CA GLU A 162 -0.38 -10.58 3.25
C GLU A 162 -1.16 -9.31 3.62
N ASN A 163 -2.45 -9.43 3.92
CA ASN A 163 -3.26 -8.30 4.36
C ASN A 163 -2.88 -7.85 5.77
N VAL A 164 -2.63 -8.80 6.69
CA VAL A 164 -2.19 -8.48 8.06
C VAL A 164 -0.79 -7.87 8.08
N GLU A 165 0.15 -8.41 7.31
CA GLU A 165 1.49 -7.83 7.14
C GLU A 165 1.40 -6.39 6.61
N TRP A 166 0.54 -6.15 5.61
CA TRP A 166 0.31 -4.81 5.11
C TRP A 166 -0.23 -3.86 6.19
N LEU A 167 -1.22 -4.28 6.97
CA LEU A 167 -1.82 -3.46 8.03
C LEU A 167 -0.80 -3.12 9.12
N ARG A 168 0.01 -4.10 9.54
CA ARG A 168 1.11 -3.91 10.49
C ARG A 168 2.17 -2.96 9.96
N GLY A 169 2.59 -3.14 8.72
CA GLY A 169 3.56 -2.28 8.06
C GLY A 169 3.05 -0.85 7.92
N PHE A 170 1.76 -0.65 7.61
CA PHE A 170 1.12 0.66 7.56
C PHE A 170 1.16 1.37 8.92
N VAL A 171 0.84 0.67 10.02
CA VAL A 171 0.98 1.23 11.39
C VAL A 171 2.45 1.55 11.68
N SER A 172 3.35 0.60 11.44
CA SER A 172 4.78 0.75 11.78
C SER A 172 5.48 1.89 11.03
N GLN A 173 5.03 2.17 9.80
CA GLN A 173 5.54 3.30 9.03
C GLN A 173 5.26 4.66 9.69
N HIS A 174 4.14 4.77 10.42
CA HIS A 174 3.74 5.98 11.14
C HIS A 174 4.17 5.96 12.62
N ILE A 175 4.26 4.77 13.21
CA ILE A 175 4.61 4.52 14.61
C ILE A 175 5.68 3.43 14.63
N SER A 176 6.94 3.81 14.62
CA SER A 176 8.08 2.90 14.42
C SER A 176 8.41 1.96 15.59
N ASN A 177 7.53 1.88 16.60
CA ASN A 177 7.80 1.18 17.85
C ASN A 177 7.66 -0.36 17.73
N PHE A 178 6.82 -0.85 16.82
CA PHE A 178 6.53 -2.29 16.66
C PHE A 178 6.47 -2.68 15.16
N PHE A 179 6.50 -3.98 14.84
CA PHE A 179 6.37 -4.54 13.48
C PHE A 179 7.42 -4.07 12.46
N GLN A 180 8.70 -4.05 12.85
CA GLN A 180 9.79 -3.53 12.01
C GLN A 180 10.00 -4.30 10.70
N LEU A 181 9.78 -5.62 10.71
CA LEU A 181 9.89 -6.44 9.52
C LEU A 181 8.80 -6.06 8.50
N GLU A 182 7.55 -5.99 8.96
CA GLU A 182 6.40 -5.60 8.13
C GLU A 182 6.53 -4.16 7.61
N ARG A 183 7.15 -3.25 8.37
CA ARG A 183 7.49 -1.90 7.88
C ARG A 183 8.40 -1.93 6.66
N THR A 184 9.39 -2.82 6.67
CA THR A 184 10.35 -2.96 5.58
C THR A 184 9.65 -3.46 4.32
N PHE A 185 8.79 -4.49 4.46
CA PHE A 185 7.99 -4.99 3.35
C PHE A 185 7.00 -3.96 2.82
N PHE A 186 6.30 -3.24 3.71
CA PHE A 186 5.38 -2.18 3.32
C PHE A 186 6.10 -1.04 2.57
N SER A 187 7.29 -0.65 3.03
CA SER A 187 8.10 0.37 2.36
C SER A 187 8.53 -0.07 0.97
N ALA A 188 8.95 -1.34 0.83
CA ALA A 188 9.29 -1.93 -0.45
C ALA A 188 8.08 -2.00 -1.40
N GLU A 189 6.89 -2.37 -0.92
CA GLU A 189 5.66 -2.37 -1.72
C GLU A 189 5.29 -0.96 -2.20
N CYS A 190 5.36 0.05 -1.32
CA CYS A 190 5.17 1.45 -1.69
C CYS A 190 6.16 1.93 -2.76
N GLN A 191 7.42 1.49 -2.68
CA GLN A 191 8.43 1.78 -3.70
C GLN A 191 8.10 1.12 -5.03
N CYS A 192 7.74 -0.17 -5.03
CA CYS A 192 7.29 -0.88 -6.22
C CYS A 192 6.10 -0.18 -6.89
N ASP A 193 5.12 0.28 -6.11
CA ASP A 193 3.97 1.02 -6.63
C ASP A 193 4.35 2.35 -7.26
N ASN A 194 5.31 3.07 -6.67
CA ASN A 194 5.83 4.32 -7.24
C ASN A 194 6.56 4.08 -8.56
N VAL A 195 7.39 3.04 -8.63
CA VAL A 195 8.08 2.62 -9.86
C VAL A 195 7.07 2.27 -10.93
N LEU A 196 6.04 1.48 -10.60
CA LEU A 196 4.99 1.09 -11.56
C LEU A 196 4.19 2.31 -12.05
N LYS A 197 3.88 3.28 -11.19
CA LYS A 197 3.21 4.53 -11.60
C LYS A 197 4.07 5.35 -12.55
N GLN A 198 5.36 5.48 -12.25
CA GLN A 198 6.30 6.17 -13.13
C GLN A 198 6.42 5.46 -14.49
N ALA A 199 6.47 4.13 -14.49
CA ALA A 199 6.49 3.33 -15.71
C ALA A 199 5.23 3.52 -16.55
N LYS A 200 4.03 3.50 -15.93
CA LYS A 200 2.77 3.77 -16.63
C LYS A 200 2.72 5.17 -17.24
N ARG A 201 3.19 6.19 -16.52
CA ARG A 201 3.28 7.55 -17.05
C ARG A 201 4.23 7.61 -18.25
N LYS A 202 5.41 7.00 -18.12
CA LYS A 202 6.38 6.93 -19.21
C LYS A 202 5.85 6.14 -20.42
N ALA A 203 5.11 5.06 -20.20
CA ALA A 203 4.47 4.30 -21.28
C ALA A 203 3.47 5.19 -22.05
N LYS A 204 2.72 6.04 -21.35
CA LYS A 204 1.81 7.01 -21.99
C LYS A 204 2.59 8.05 -22.81
N GLU A 205 3.66 8.62 -22.26
CA GLU A 205 4.54 9.56 -22.98
C GLU A 205 5.11 8.91 -24.26
N LEU A 206 5.63 7.68 -24.16
CA LEU A 206 6.17 6.95 -25.31
C LEU A 206 5.11 6.64 -26.37
N ARG A 207 3.86 6.40 -25.96
CA ARG A 207 2.75 6.19 -26.90
C ARG A 207 2.40 7.48 -27.64
N GLU A 208 2.43 8.61 -26.96
CA GLU A 208 2.26 9.93 -27.60
C GLU A 208 3.40 10.21 -28.59
N ASP A 209 4.65 9.96 -28.18
CA ASP A 209 5.82 10.09 -29.06
C ASP A 209 5.67 9.23 -30.32
N LEU A 210 5.30 7.95 -30.18
CA LEU A 210 5.04 7.05 -31.32
C LEU A 210 3.98 7.60 -32.26
N TYR A 211 2.89 8.15 -31.73
CA TYR A 211 1.81 8.71 -32.56
C TYR A 211 2.28 9.88 -33.43
N PHE A 212 3.19 10.73 -32.93
CA PHE A 212 3.68 11.90 -33.67
C PHE A 212 4.91 11.62 -34.53
N GLU A 213 5.82 10.75 -34.07
CA GLU A 213 7.16 10.57 -34.66
C GLU A 213 7.27 9.32 -35.52
N ASP A 214 6.28 8.42 -35.51
CA ASP A 214 6.30 7.19 -36.28
C ASP A 214 5.16 7.06 -37.31
N PRO A 215 5.14 7.93 -38.35
CA PRO A 215 4.07 7.94 -39.35
C PRO A 215 4.00 6.65 -40.19
N TYR A 216 5.02 5.78 -40.11
CA TYR A 216 5.12 4.52 -40.87
C TYR A 216 5.16 3.27 -39.98
N ASN A 217 4.90 3.40 -38.67
CA ASN A 217 4.84 2.28 -37.73
C ASN A 217 6.14 1.43 -37.65
N LYS A 218 7.30 2.09 -37.79
CA LYS A 218 8.65 1.49 -37.75
C LYS A 218 9.29 1.48 -36.35
N GLY A 219 8.67 2.15 -35.38
CA GLY A 219 9.21 2.43 -34.06
C GLY A 219 10.12 3.67 -34.02
N ILE A 220 10.27 4.24 -32.83
CA ILE A 220 11.19 5.35 -32.55
C ILE A 220 12.36 4.86 -31.68
N ILE A 221 13.42 5.68 -31.56
CA ILE A 221 14.52 5.40 -30.62
C ILE A 221 14.47 6.43 -29.48
N ARG A 222 14.50 5.94 -28.24
CA ARG A 222 14.60 6.77 -27.02
C ARG A 222 15.68 6.20 -26.10
N GLU A 223 16.60 7.04 -25.65
CA GLU A 223 17.72 6.61 -24.78
C GLU A 223 18.51 5.40 -25.35
N GLY A 224 18.64 5.33 -26.69
CA GLY A 224 19.29 4.21 -27.38
C GLY A 224 18.48 2.91 -27.45
N LEU A 225 17.23 2.91 -26.97
CA LEU A 225 16.32 1.76 -27.05
C LEU A 225 15.28 1.93 -28.16
N PRO A 226 14.97 0.86 -28.92
CA PRO A 226 13.85 0.87 -29.85
C PRO A 226 12.54 0.84 -29.06
N ILE A 227 11.62 1.71 -29.44
CA ILE A 227 10.29 1.87 -28.86
C ILE A 227 9.31 1.53 -29.97
N VAL A 228 8.44 0.56 -29.72
CA VAL A 228 7.41 0.11 -30.66
C VAL A 228 6.05 0.05 -29.98
N ALA A 229 4.97 0.17 -30.77
CA ALA A 229 3.61 0.22 -30.26
C ALA A 229 3.20 -1.05 -29.48
N ASP A 230 3.62 -2.22 -29.96
CA ASP A 230 3.28 -3.51 -29.34
C ASP A 230 4.17 -3.87 -28.13
N GLY A 231 5.15 -3.03 -27.79
CA GLY A 231 6.19 -3.33 -26.80
C GLY A 231 7.27 -4.29 -27.32
N TRP A 232 8.30 -4.57 -26.51
CA TRP A 232 9.35 -5.51 -26.89
C TRP A 232 8.83 -6.95 -26.94
N GLN A 233 9.49 -7.83 -27.71
CA GLN A 233 9.07 -9.23 -27.86
C GLN A 233 8.75 -9.89 -26.50
N GLY A 234 7.49 -10.32 -26.34
CA GLY A 234 7.00 -10.98 -25.12
C GLY A 234 6.70 -10.04 -23.94
N SER A 235 6.69 -8.73 -24.15
CA SER A 235 6.51 -7.72 -23.11
C SER A 235 5.47 -6.67 -23.52
N ASN A 236 4.86 -5.98 -22.55
CA ASN A 236 3.93 -4.89 -22.83
C ASN A 236 4.63 -3.51 -22.80
N GLU A 237 3.92 -2.46 -23.20
CA GLU A 237 4.43 -1.08 -23.19
C GLU A 237 5.01 -0.63 -21.82
N THR A 238 4.52 -1.20 -20.70
CA THR A 238 5.03 -0.84 -19.36
C THR A 238 6.44 -1.36 -19.13
N ILE A 239 6.79 -2.53 -19.67
CA ILE A 239 8.14 -3.09 -19.59
C ILE A 239 9.13 -2.28 -20.43
N GLN A 240 8.72 -1.89 -21.64
CA GLN A 240 9.50 -0.98 -22.49
C GLN A 240 9.75 0.36 -21.76
N ALA A 241 8.72 0.93 -21.14
CA ALA A 241 8.83 2.16 -20.37
C ALA A 241 9.76 2.04 -19.15
N LEU A 242 9.76 0.88 -18.46
CA LEU A 242 10.71 0.57 -17.40
C LEU A 242 12.15 0.55 -17.93
N GLY A 243 12.37 -0.05 -19.09
CA GLY A 243 13.68 -0.09 -19.75
C GLY A 243 14.24 1.31 -20.02
N VAL A 244 13.42 2.20 -20.59
CA VAL A 244 13.82 3.60 -20.82
C VAL A 244 14.14 4.30 -19.49
N LYS A 245 13.27 4.16 -18.48
CA LYS A 245 13.48 4.76 -17.15
C LYS A 245 14.77 4.29 -16.48
N LEU A 246 15.16 3.04 -16.68
CA LEU A 246 16.40 2.48 -16.16
C LEU A 246 17.62 3.19 -16.75
N ILE A 247 17.64 3.39 -18.08
CA ILE A 247 18.75 4.09 -18.74
C ILE A 247 18.79 5.56 -18.33
N GLU A 248 17.65 6.27 -18.31
CA GLU A 248 17.58 7.66 -17.82
C GLU A 248 18.21 7.78 -16.43
N SER A 249 17.89 6.84 -15.53
CA SER A 249 18.41 6.83 -14.17
C SER A 249 19.92 6.53 -14.12
N GLN A 250 20.41 5.61 -14.97
CA GLN A 250 21.84 5.32 -15.07
C GLN A 250 22.64 6.53 -15.57
N ASN A 251 22.12 7.24 -16.58
CA ASN A 251 22.70 8.47 -17.11
C ASN A 251 22.76 9.54 -16.02
N GLN A 252 21.65 9.79 -15.31
CA GLN A 252 21.60 10.76 -14.23
C GLN A 252 22.58 10.45 -13.07
N VAL A 253 22.72 9.16 -12.69
CA VAL A 253 23.70 8.74 -11.67
C VAL A 253 25.13 9.03 -12.12
N SER A 254 25.44 8.77 -13.39
CA SER A 254 26.77 9.02 -13.95
C SER A 254 27.13 10.50 -13.97
N GLU A 255 26.19 11.36 -14.35
CA GLU A 255 26.31 12.82 -14.33
C GLU A 255 26.53 13.33 -12.90
N THR A 256 25.68 12.91 -11.97
CA THR A 256 25.78 13.29 -10.55
C THR A 256 27.13 12.90 -9.95
N LYS A 257 27.64 11.71 -10.30
CA LYS A 257 28.95 11.23 -9.85
C LYS A 257 30.10 12.11 -10.39
N ASN A 258 29.99 12.56 -11.64
CA ASN A 258 30.96 13.46 -12.25
C ASN A 258 30.94 14.84 -11.57
N GLU A 259 29.76 15.39 -11.32
CA GLU A 259 29.60 16.65 -10.59
C GLU A 259 30.19 16.56 -9.17
N LEU A 260 29.88 15.49 -8.44
CA LEU A 260 30.42 15.27 -7.10
C LEU A 260 31.95 15.21 -7.11
N LYS A 261 32.55 14.57 -8.11
CA LYS A 261 34.01 14.50 -8.29
C LYS A 261 34.62 15.89 -8.52
N VAL A 262 33.99 16.71 -9.36
CA VAL A 262 34.43 18.10 -9.63
C VAL A 262 34.32 18.95 -8.37
N THR A 263 33.20 18.89 -7.66
CA THR A 263 32.98 19.63 -6.41
C THR A 263 33.96 19.23 -5.33
N LYS A 264 34.24 17.94 -5.15
CA LYS A 264 35.26 17.44 -4.22
C LYS A 264 36.65 17.99 -4.55
N LYS A 265 37.00 18.09 -5.85
CA LYS A 265 38.27 18.67 -6.30
C LYS A 265 38.36 20.16 -5.99
N ARG A 266 37.27 20.92 -6.18
CA ARG A 266 37.20 22.35 -5.82
C ARG A 266 37.37 22.57 -4.32
N LEU A 267 36.65 21.81 -3.50
CA LEU A 267 36.72 21.90 -2.03
C LEU A 267 38.14 21.61 -1.51
N ARG A 268 38.84 20.62 -2.07
CA ARG A 268 40.24 20.33 -1.71
C ARG A 268 41.17 21.51 -2.00
N ARG A 269 41.03 22.14 -3.15
CA ARG A 269 41.82 23.34 -3.51
C ARG A 269 41.53 24.50 -2.56
N SER A 270 40.26 24.72 -2.22
CA SER A 270 39.88 25.75 -1.23
C SER A 270 40.50 25.46 0.14
N LEU A 271 40.51 24.20 0.59
CA LEU A 271 41.16 23.78 1.83
C LEU A 271 42.68 24.02 1.80
N GLU A 272 43.35 23.68 0.71
CA GLU A 272 44.79 23.94 0.52
C GLU A 272 45.11 25.44 0.59
N ILE A 273 44.28 26.27 -0.03
CA ILE A 273 44.42 27.74 0.03
C ILE A 273 44.23 28.23 1.46
N ILE A 274 43.19 27.77 2.16
CA ILE A 274 42.95 28.14 3.57
C ILE A 274 44.14 27.74 4.45
N HIS A 275 44.67 26.52 4.27
CA HIS A 275 45.85 26.08 5.01
C HIS A 275 47.06 26.97 4.75
N ARG A 276 47.36 27.30 3.49
CA ARG A 276 48.46 28.23 3.15
C ARG A 276 48.28 29.60 3.79
N LEU A 277 47.09 30.19 3.67
CA LEU A 277 46.80 31.50 4.25
C LEU A 277 46.95 31.46 5.78
N ARG A 278 46.52 30.37 6.42
CA ARG A 278 46.70 30.17 7.85
C ARG A 278 48.18 30.12 8.24
N THR A 279 49.00 29.35 7.50
CA THR A 279 50.45 29.27 7.79
C THR A 279 51.12 30.62 7.63
N GLN A 280 50.74 31.39 6.60
CA GLN A 280 51.27 32.75 6.39
C GLN A 280 50.92 33.70 7.54
N ILE A 281 49.69 33.64 8.06
CA ILE A 281 49.29 34.45 9.22
C ILE A 281 50.06 34.05 10.48
N GLU A 282 50.24 32.74 10.71
CA GLU A 282 51.01 32.22 11.85
C GLU A 282 52.48 32.68 11.75
N ASP A 283 53.10 32.54 10.58
CA ASP A 283 54.49 32.98 10.34
C ASP A 283 54.65 34.50 10.50
N GLU A 284 53.70 35.32 10.03
CA GLU A 284 53.74 36.79 10.19
C GLU A 284 53.54 37.25 11.65
N SER A 285 52.81 36.47 12.46
CA SER A 285 52.58 36.77 13.88
C SER A 285 53.79 36.50 14.78
N ASP A 286 54.73 35.64 14.35
CA ASP A 286 55.96 35.33 15.08
C ASP A 286 57.08 36.38 14.89
N PHE A 287 56.88 37.37 13.98
CA PHE A 287 57.82 38.47 13.73
C PHE A 287 57.43 39.81 14.41
N THR A 288 56.38 39.82 15.25
CA THR A 288 55.97 40.96 16.09
C THR A 288 56.12 40.66 17.57
#